data_AF-A0AA39H0N1-F1
#
_entry.id   AF-A0AA39H0N1-F1
#
_cell.length_a   1.000
_cell.length_b   1.000
_cell.length_c   1.000
_cell.angle_alpha   90.00
_cell.angle_beta   90.00
_cell.angle_gamma   90.00
#
_symmetry.space_group_name_H-M   'P 1'
#
loop_
_entity.id
_entity.type
_entity.pdbx_description
1 polymer ?
#
loop_
_entity_poly.entity_id
_entity_poly.type
_entity_poly.pdbx_seq_one_letter_code
_entity_poly.pdbx_strand_id
1 'polypeptide(L)'
;MTDMAELHLDKYRVPNGLRPLLEAFARESLRAQPSDLISFGKLFFDLLHDHSQGNKNVIEDPVQYNKFKIELQHKIKWEAAHLHSSSPQDLAATKIQSAFRGYQVRHHPEQFGIPLETMTRRRSAERLTSLDTKKDVKRHSVGGYSMESVDTPEDRAATRIQAEIRGFLARKQVQHMKEESATAATKIQAHIRGFLTRKHLDEKGLLSPSRSRSSIHSSRSDDLDAH
;
A
#
# COMPACT_ATOMS: atom_id res chain seq x y z
N MET A 1 57.26 -48.76 12.02
CA MET A 1 56.00 -48.45 12.72
C MET A 1 55.62 -47.04 12.33
N THR A 2 54.87 -46.92 11.25
CA THR A 2 54.34 -45.71 10.60
C THR A 2 53.47 -46.26 9.47
N ASP A 3 52.26 -45.84 9.17
CA ASP A 3 51.28 -44.99 9.82
C ASP A 3 49.97 -45.41 9.11
N MET A 4 49.02 -46.00 9.85
CA MET A 4 47.75 -46.49 9.29
C MET A 4 46.60 -45.55 9.70
N ALA A 5 46.90 -44.26 9.88
CA ALA A 5 45.92 -43.25 10.28
C ALA A 5 45.48 -42.31 9.15
N GLU A 6 45.98 -42.44 7.91
CA GLU A 6 45.79 -41.40 6.88
C GLU A 6 44.72 -41.67 5.80
N LEU A 7 43.95 -42.75 5.85
CA LEU A 7 43.06 -43.12 4.72
C LEU A 7 41.56 -43.07 4.98
N HIS A 8 41.07 -42.36 5.99
CA HIS A 8 39.62 -42.35 6.28
C HIS A 8 38.96 -41.02 6.68
N LEU A 9 39.56 -39.86 6.35
CA LEU A 9 38.94 -38.56 6.63
C LEU A 9 38.24 -37.86 5.45
N ASP A 10 38.31 -38.41 4.23
CA ASP A 10 37.81 -37.73 3.03
C ASP A 10 36.38 -38.10 2.60
N LYS A 11 35.70 -38.99 3.33
CA LYS A 11 34.36 -39.47 2.92
C LYS A 11 33.21 -38.50 3.23
N TYR A 12 33.43 -37.51 4.11
CA TYR A 12 32.42 -36.54 4.51
C TYR A 12 33.01 -35.12 4.56
N ARG A 13 33.46 -34.62 3.41
CA ARG A 13 33.97 -33.25 3.31
C ARG A 13 32.81 -32.25 3.36
N VAL A 14 32.68 -31.55 4.49
CA VAL A 14 31.70 -30.48 4.67
C VAL A 14 32.10 -29.29 3.76
N PRO A 15 31.19 -28.72 2.96
CA PRO A 15 31.49 -27.54 2.16
C PRO A 15 31.93 -26.37 3.07
N ASN A 16 33.03 -25.72 2.72
CA ASN A 16 33.64 -24.67 3.55
C ASN A 16 32.66 -23.53 3.92
N GLY A 17 31.72 -23.19 3.03
CA GLY A 17 30.71 -22.16 3.26
C GLY A 17 29.48 -22.60 4.07
N LEU A 18 29.30 -23.90 4.33
CA LEU A 18 28.12 -24.41 5.02
C LEU A 18 28.12 -24.06 6.51
N ARG A 19 29.28 -24.13 7.16
CA ARG A 19 29.40 -23.85 8.59
C ARG A 19 29.11 -22.37 8.92
N PRO A 20 29.72 -21.38 8.23
CA PRO A 20 29.36 -19.97 8.39
C PRO A 20 27.88 -19.68 8.10
N LEU A 21 27.31 -20.34 7.09
CA LEU A 21 25.90 -20.19 6.72
C LEU A 21 24.95 -20.64 7.84
N LEU A 22 25.17 -21.83 8.38
CA LEU A 22 24.35 -22.36 9.47
C LEU A 22 24.55 -21.58 10.76
N GLU A 23 25.75 -21.08 11.03
CA GLU A 23 26.03 -20.22 12.18
C GLU A 23 25.27 -18.89 12.06
N ALA A 24 25.27 -18.25 10.89
CA ALA A 24 24.50 -17.04 10.63
C ALA A 24 22.99 -17.28 10.77
N PHE A 25 22.48 -18.38 10.20
CA PHE A 25 21.08 -18.77 10.33
C PHE A 25 20.68 -19.00 11.79
N ALA A 26 21.50 -19.71 12.56
CA ALA A 26 21.26 -19.95 13.98
C ALA A 26 21.27 -18.65 14.79
N ARG A 27 22.24 -17.76 14.55
CA ARG A 27 22.33 -16.44 15.20
C ARG A 27 21.09 -15.59 14.95
N GLU A 28 20.65 -15.49 13.71
CA GLU A 28 19.47 -14.68 13.38
C GLU A 28 18.16 -15.35 13.83
N SER A 29 18.08 -16.68 13.86
CA SER A 29 16.95 -17.40 14.46
C SER A 29 16.81 -17.12 15.95
N LEU A 30 17.92 -17.18 16.69
CA LEU A 30 17.93 -16.87 18.13
C LEU A 30 17.62 -15.40 18.40
N ARG A 31 18.01 -14.50 17.50
CA ARG A 31 17.74 -13.07 17.62
C ARG A 31 16.27 -12.75 17.34
N ALA A 32 15.71 -13.32 16.29
CA ALA A 32 14.35 -13.00 15.83
C ALA A 32 13.27 -13.77 16.61
N GLN A 33 13.62 -14.89 17.24
CA GLN A 33 12.68 -15.80 17.93
C GLN A 33 11.38 -16.02 17.12
N PRO A 34 11.49 -16.47 15.85
CA PRO A 34 10.32 -16.61 14.99
C PRO A 34 9.38 -17.69 15.52
N SER A 35 8.07 -17.46 15.42
CA SER A 35 7.04 -18.45 15.77
C SER A 35 6.99 -19.62 14.78
N ASP A 36 7.39 -19.38 13.52
CA ASP A 36 7.52 -20.38 12.47
C ASP A 36 8.95 -20.37 11.91
N LEU A 37 9.75 -21.35 12.34
CA LEU A 37 11.13 -21.49 11.93
C LEU A 37 11.28 -21.87 10.45
N ILE A 38 10.32 -22.58 9.87
CA ILE A 38 10.39 -23.04 8.48
C ILE A 38 10.18 -21.85 7.55
N SER A 39 9.16 -21.04 7.80
CA SER A 39 8.91 -19.81 7.04
C SER A 39 10.06 -18.81 7.19
N PHE A 40 10.60 -18.66 8.40
CA PHE A 40 11.80 -17.85 8.64
C PHE A 40 13.02 -18.37 7.86
N GLY A 41 13.23 -19.69 7.83
CA GLY A 41 14.29 -20.33 7.05
C GLY A 41 14.20 -20.03 5.56
N LYS A 42 13.00 -20.19 4.99
CA LYS A 42 12.75 -19.84 3.60
C LYS A 42 13.09 -18.36 3.32
N LEU A 43 12.57 -17.45 4.14
CA LEU A 43 12.83 -16.01 4.01
C LEU A 43 14.33 -15.70 4.09
N PHE A 44 15.03 -16.30 5.06
CA PHE A 44 16.46 -16.11 5.25
C PHE A 44 17.27 -16.53 4.02
N PHE A 45 17.03 -17.74 3.49
CA PHE A 45 17.78 -18.25 2.34
C PHE A 45 17.44 -17.55 1.03
N ASP A 46 16.17 -17.19 0.80
CA ASP A 46 15.77 -16.42 -0.38
C ASP A 46 16.47 -15.05 -0.38
N LEU A 47 16.44 -14.35 0.76
CA LEU A 47 17.05 -13.04 0.88
C LEU A 47 18.58 -13.10 0.77
N LEU A 48 19.18 -14.15 1.32
CA LEU A 48 20.62 -14.38 1.19
C LEU A 48 20.99 -14.68 -0.27
N HIS A 49 20.16 -15.44 -0.98
CA HIS A 49 20.36 -15.72 -2.39
C HIS A 49 20.31 -14.43 -3.23
N ASP A 50 19.36 -13.54 -2.96
CA ASP A 50 19.23 -12.25 -3.66
C ASP A 50 20.46 -11.35 -3.43
N HIS A 51 20.97 -11.28 -2.21
CA HIS A 51 22.20 -10.52 -1.91
C HIS A 51 23.46 -11.20 -2.49
N SER A 52 23.41 -12.51 -2.75
CA SER A 52 24.52 -13.26 -3.36
C SER A 52 24.64 -13.08 -4.88
N GLN A 53 23.65 -12.48 -5.53
CA GLN A 53 23.65 -12.16 -6.97
C GLN A 53 24.68 -11.06 -7.28
N GLY A 54 25.96 -11.45 -7.30
CA GLY A 54 27.11 -10.58 -7.59
C GLY A 54 28.27 -10.71 -6.61
N ASN A 55 28.09 -11.36 -5.45
CA ASN A 55 29.15 -11.51 -4.45
C ASN A 55 29.04 -12.83 -3.67
N LYS A 56 30.11 -13.64 -3.68
CA LYS A 56 30.10 -14.99 -3.06
C LYS A 56 30.18 -14.98 -1.53
N ASN A 57 30.55 -13.85 -0.93
CA ASN A 57 30.95 -13.76 0.48
C ASN A 57 30.03 -12.87 1.34
N VAL A 58 28.72 -12.86 1.07
CA VAL A 58 27.74 -12.00 1.79
C VAL A 58 27.79 -12.20 3.31
N ILE A 59 28.07 -13.43 3.78
CA ILE A 59 28.14 -13.77 5.22
C ILE A 59 29.47 -13.38 5.85
N GLU A 60 30.55 -13.42 5.08
CA GLU A 60 31.90 -13.14 5.58
C GLU A 60 32.24 -11.64 5.53
N ASP A 61 31.67 -10.90 4.57
CA ASP A 61 31.82 -9.45 4.45
C ASP A 61 30.91 -8.73 5.46
N PRO A 62 31.46 -8.00 6.45
CA PRO A 62 30.67 -7.29 7.45
C PRO A 62 29.71 -6.25 6.86
N VAL A 63 30.03 -5.62 5.74
CA VAL A 63 29.19 -4.59 5.12
C VAL A 63 27.97 -5.23 4.47
N GLN A 64 28.19 -6.30 3.71
CA GLN A 64 27.11 -7.03 3.05
C GLN A 64 26.22 -7.75 4.06
N TYR A 65 26.82 -8.38 5.08
CA TYR A 65 26.08 -9.04 6.14
C TYR A 65 25.18 -8.06 6.90
N ASN A 66 25.66 -6.85 7.18
CA ASN A 66 24.83 -5.83 7.84
C ASN A 66 23.66 -5.38 6.95
N LYS A 67 23.88 -5.21 5.64
CA LYS A 67 22.82 -4.85 4.70
C LYS A 67 21.74 -5.93 4.64
N PHE A 68 22.16 -7.19 4.48
CA PHE A 68 21.29 -8.36 4.53
C PHE A 68 20.49 -8.41 5.83
N LYS A 69 21.16 -8.26 6.98
CA LYS A 69 20.55 -8.33 8.30
C LYS A 69 19.49 -7.25 8.53
N ILE A 70 19.75 -6.02 8.11
CA ILE A 70 18.77 -4.92 8.22
C ILE A 70 17.50 -5.27 7.43
N GLU A 71 17.67 -5.78 6.22
CA GLU A 71 16.55 -6.15 5.36
C GLU A 71 15.76 -7.36 5.90
N LEU A 72 16.47 -8.36 6.41
CA LEU A 72 15.87 -9.53 7.07
C LEU A 72 15.00 -9.10 8.25
N GLN A 73 15.52 -8.24 9.14
CA GLN A 73 14.78 -7.73 10.29
C GLN A 73 13.57 -6.90 9.87
N HIS A 74 13.68 -6.08 8.83
CA HIS A 74 12.57 -5.31 8.30
C HIS A 74 11.45 -6.20 7.77
N LYS A 75 11.79 -7.26 7.01
CA LYS A 75 10.81 -8.21 6.46
C LYS A 75 10.12 -9.03 7.55
N ILE A 76 10.84 -9.47 8.58
CA ILE A 76 10.25 -10.15 9.76
C ILE A 76 9.25 -9.23 10.47
N LYS A 77 9.62 -7.97 10.69
CA LYS A 77 8.73 -6.99 11.32
C LYS A 77 7.52 -6.67 10.45
N TRP A 78 7.70 -6.65 9.13
CA TRP A 78 6.62 -6.45 8.16
C TRP A 78 5.65 -7.64 8.11
N GLU A 79 6.13 -8.88 8.13
CA GLU A 79 5.27 -10.07 8.21
C GLU A 79 4.49 -10.10 9.54
N ALA A 80 5.14 -9.76 10.66
CA ALA A 80 4.45 -9.60 11.94
C ALA A 80 3.40 -8.47 11.93
N ALA A 81 3.67 -7.39 11.19
CA ALA A 81 2.73 -6.28 11.00
C ALA A 81 1.61 -6.62 10.01
N HIS A 82 1.81 -7.53 9.05
CA HIS A 82 0.78 -7.95 8.10
C HIS A 82 -0.23 -8.94 8.67
N LEU A 83 0.06 -9.60 9.79
CA LEU A 83 -0.99 -10.22 10.62
C LEU A 83 -1.93 -9.16 11.24
N HIS A 84 -1.48 -7.91 11.35
CA HIS A 84 -2.31 -6.73 11.64
C HIS A 84 -2.62 -5.96 10.35
N SER A 85 -2.86 -6.68 9.23
CA SER A 85 -3.40 -6.06 8.02
C SER A 85 -4.51 -5.14 8.49
N SER A 86 -4.29 -3.82 8.39
CA SER A 86 -5.07 -2.88 9.18
C SER A 86 -6.45 -2.86 8.57
N SER A 87 -7.26 -3.76 9.10
CA SER A 87 -8.66 -3.87 8.82
C SER A 87 -9.20 -2.46 9.01
N PRO A 88 -10.15 -1.98 8.18
CA PRO A 88 -10.76 -0.68 8.41
C PRO A 88 -11.15 -0.45 9.89
N GLN A 89 -11.51 -1.54 10.58
CA GLN A 89 -11.76 -1.67 12.00
C GLN A 89 -10.53 -1.37 12.88
N ASP A 90 -9.34 -1.88 12.57
CA ASP A 90 -8.09 -1.62 13.31
C ASP A 90 -7.61 -0.18 13.13
N LEU A 91 -7.76 0.37 11.91
CA LEU A 91 -7.49 1.78 11.64
C LEU A 91 -8.44 2.68 12.43
N ALA A 92 -9.73 2.34 12.46
CA ALA A 92 -10.73 3.04 13.25
C ALA A 92 -10.44 2.93 14.75
N ALA A 93 -10.14 1.73 15.25
CA ALA A 93 -9.80 1.48 16.65
C ALA A 93 -8.57 2.29 17.07
N THR A 94 -7.51 2.30 16.25
CA THR A 94 -6.29 3.09 16.51
C THR A 94 -6.59 4.58 16.59
N LYS A 95 -7.47 5.09 15.72
CA LYS A 95 -7.91 6.50 15.75
C LYS A 95 -8.71 6.82 17.02
N ILE A 96 -9.65 5.96 17.40
CA ILE A 96 -10.46 6.13 18.61
C ILE A 96 -9.57 6.09 19.87
N GLN A 97 -8.69 5.08 19.96
CA GLN A 97 -7.80 4.89 21.09
C GLN A 97 -6.81 6.06 21.24
N SER A 98 -6.19 6.50 20.14
CA SER A 98 -5.25 7.63 20.19
C SER A 98 -5.95 8.95 20.57
N ALA A 99 -7.15 9.18 20.06
CA ALA A 99 -7.96 10.35 20.43
C ALA A 99 -8.34 10.31 21.92
N PHE A 100 -8.78 9.15 22.43
CA PHE A 100 -9.20 8.98 23.82
C PHE A 100 -8.04 9.06 24.81
N ARG A 101 -6.90 8.44 24.52
CA ARG A 101 -5.67 8.59 25.32
C ARG A 101 -5.25 10.07 25.39
N GLY A 102 -5.32 10.78 24.26
CA GLY A 102 -5.09 12.22 24.24
C GLY A 102 -6.10 13.02 25.06
N TYR A 103 -7.38 12.62 25.05
CA TYR A 103 -8.42 13.24 25.89
C TYR A 103 -8.11 13.07 27.38
N GLN A 104 -7.78 11.85 27.82
CA GLN A 104 -7.41 11.59 29.22
C GLN A 104 -6.24 12.46 29.67
N VAL A 105 -5.18 12.54 28.87
CA VAL A 105 -4.00 13.37 29.19
C VAL A 105 -4.35 14.86 29.24
N ARG A 106 -5.29 15.33 28.40
CA ARG A 106 -5.75 16.73 28.39
C ARG A 106 -6.68 17.09 29.54
N HIS A 107 -7.49 16.14 30.01
CA HIS A 107 -8.43 16.36 31.11
C HIS A 107 -7.80 16.11 32.49
N HIS A 108 -6.73 15.31 32.55
CA HIS A 108 -6.03 14.97 33.79
C HIS A 108 -4.50 15.12 33.68
N PRO A 109 -3.98 16.29 33.29
CA PRO A 109 -2.54 16.49 33.05
C PRO A 109 -1.70 16.27 34.33
N GLU A 110 -2.27 16.54 35.50
CA GLU A 110 -1.66 16.30 36.83
C GLU A 110 -1.24 14.84 37.00
N GLN A 111 -2.07 13.89 36.55
CA GLN A 111 -1.85 12.45 36.71
C GLN A 111 -0.68 11.94 35.86
N PHE A 112 -0.32 12.68 34.81
CA PHE A 112 0.76 12.35 33.89
C PHE A 112 2.00 13.23 34.09
N GLY A 113 2.05 14.02 35.19
CA GLY A 113 3.18 14.87 35.52
C GLY A 113 3.43 16.00 34.51
N ILE A 114 2.38 16.43 33.78
CA ILE A 114 2.49 17.50 32.77
C ILE A 114 2.08 18.82 33.43
N PRO A 115 2.99 19.82 33.55
CA PRO A 115 2.63 21.12 34.09
C PRO A 115 1.54 21.78 33.24
N LEU A 116 0.51 22.35 33.89
CA LEU A 116 -0.63 22.95 33.22
C LEU A 116 -0.20 24.00 32.16
N GLU A 117 0.85 24.79 32.45
CA GLU A 117 1.46 25.76 31.53
C GLU A 117 1.97 25.14 30.21
N THR A 118 2.46 23.90 30.27
CA THR A 118 2.95 23.17 29.08
C THR A 118 1.78 22.77 28.17
N MET A 119 0.60 22.50 28.73
CA MET A 119 -0.63 22.31 27.96
C MET A 119 -1.14 23.62 27.35
N THR A 120 -1.06 24.73 28.09
CA THR A 120 -1.48 26.06 27.61
C THR A 120 -0.58 26.59 26.49
N ARG A 121 0.70 26.18 26.42
CA ARG A 121 1.59 26.55 25.30
C ARG A 121 1.15 25.96 23.95
N ARG A 122 0.33 24.91 23.96
CA ARG A 122 -0.40 24.38 22.78
C ARG A 122 -1.87 24.82 22.74
N ARG A 123 -2.35 25.64 23.67
CA ARG A 123 -3.59 26.40 23.49
C ARG A 123 -3.29 27.56 22.54
N SER A 124 -3.35 27.26 21.26
CA SER A 124 -3.82 28.20 20.24
C SER A 124 -5.30 28.57 20.45
N ALA A 125 -5.75 28.71 21.71
CA ALA A 125 -7.10 29.15 22.06
C ALA A 125 -7.26 30.66 21.81
N GLU A 126 -6.16 31.43 21.79
CA GLU A 126 -6.15 32.78 21.21
C GLU A 126 -6.19 32.77 19.67
N ARG A 127 -5.97 31.61 19.04
CA ARG A 127 -6.02 31.45 17.57
C ARG A 127 -7.29 30.78 17.05
N LEU A 128 -8.13 30.21 17.91
CA LEU A 128 -9.43 29.64 17.51
C LEU A 128 -10.56 30.67 17.55
N THR A 129 -10.48 31.70 18.41
CA THR A 129 -11.44 32.81 18.41
C THR A 129 -11.09 33.92 17.41
N SER A 130 -9.84 33.96 16.91
CA SER A 130 -9.35 35.00 16.00
C SER A 130 -9.17 34.54 14.54
N LEU A 131 -9.45 33.27 14.21
CA LEU A 131 -9.31 32.75 12.84
C LEU A 131 -10.59 32.66 12.02
N ASP A 132 -11.78 32.87 12.60
CA ASP A 132 -13.03 32.57 11.89
C ASP A 132 -13.81 33.78 11.32
N THR A 133 -13.23 34.99 11.26
CA THR A 133 -13.88 36.10 10.53
C THR A 133 -12.96 37.02 9.74
N LYS A 134 -11.63 36.99 9.90
CA LYS A 134 -10.72 37.89 9.16
C LYS A 134 -9.94 37.23 8.03
N LYS A 135 -9.71 35.91 8.07
CA LYS A 135 -8.89 35.24 7.06
C LYS A 135 -9.69 34.81 5.83
N ASP A 136 -10.99 34.53 5.99
CA ASP A 136 -11.90 34.25 4.88
C ASP A 136 -12.34 35.53 4.13
N VAL A 137 -12.43 36.67 4.81
CA VAL A 137 -12.71 37.97 4.16
C VAL A 137 -11.65 38.32 3.10
N LYS A 138 -10.38 37.93 3.32
CA LYS A 138 -9.29 38.27 2.38
C LYS A 138 -9.17 37.32 1.18
N ARG A 139 -9.84 36.16 1.20
CA ARG A 139 -9.76 35.17 0.10
C ARG A 139 -10.87 35.30 -0.94
N HIS A 140 -11.91 36.07 -0.68
CA HIS A 140 -12.98 36.37 -1.64
C HIS A 140 -12.83 37.72 -2.36
N SER A 141 -11.80 38.53 -2.05
CA SER A 141 -11.54 39.78 -2.74
C SER A 141 -10.75 39.57 -4.05
N VAL A 142 -11.40 38.99 -5.06
CA VAL A 142 -10.95 39.13 -6.45
C VAL A 142 -11.64 40.36 -7.03
N GLY A 143 -10.92 41.49 -7.05
CA GLY A 143 -11.45 42.80 -7.45
C GLY A 143 -12.13 43.52 -6.29
N GLY A 144 -11.54 44.63 -5.84
CA GLY A 144 -11.87 45.35 -4.60
C GLY A 144 -13.24 46.02 -4.54
N TYR A 145 -14.32 45.27 -4.72
CA TYR A 145 -15.67 45.68 -4.38
C TYR A 145 -16.08 44.90 -3.12
N SER A 146 -15.75 45.45 -1.96
CA SER A 146 -16.44 45.12 -0.72
C SER A 146 -17.87 45.60 -0.88
N MET A 147 -18.75 44.77 -1.43
CA MET A 147 -20.18 45.00 -1.33
C MET A 147 -20.60 44.46 0.03
N GLU A 148 -21.12 45.33 0.89
CA GLU A 148 -21.85 44.96 2.11
C GLU A 148 -22.97 43.94 1.81
N SER A 149 -22.60 42.68 1.65
CA SER A 149 -23.48 41.55 1.89
C SER A 149 -23.08 41.04 3.26
N VAL A 150 -24.01 41.17 4.20
CA VAL A 150 -23.87 40.64 5.54
C VAL A 150 -23.74 39.13 5.37
N ASP A 151 -22.50 38.65 5.37
CA ASP A 151 -22.17 37.25 5.23
C ASP A 151 -22.69 36.54 6.50
N THR A 152 -23.93 36.06 6.42
CA THR A 152 -24.63 35.49 7.57
C THR A 152 -24.02 34.13 7.91
N PRO A 153 -24.11 33.65 9.16
CA PRO A 153 -23.79 32.27 9.49
C PRO A 153 -24.47 31.25 8.56
N GLU A 154 -25.68 31.57 8.09
CA GLU A 154 -26.49 30.79 7.16
C GLU A 154 -25.86 30.74 5.76
N ASP A 155 -25.36 31.86 5.23
CA ASP A 155 -24.70 31.91 3.92
C ASP A 155 -23.39 31.10 3.90
N ARG A 156 -22.64 31.13 5.01
CA ARG A 156 -21.45 30.29 5.19
C ARG A 156 -21.80 28.81 5.27
N ALA A 157 -22.85 28.46 6.01
CA ALA A 157 -23.34 27.09 6.08
C ALA A 157 -23.80 26.60 4.69
N ALA A 158 -24.57 27.42 3.97
CA ALA A 158 -25.00 27.14 2.61
C ALA A 158 -23.81 26.93 1.67
N THR A 159 -22.79 27.79 1.73
CA THR A 159 -21.58 27.67 0.91
C THR A 159 -20.83 26.36 1.19
N ARG A 160 -20.71 25.96 2.46
CA ARG A 160 -20.09 24.68 2.84
C ARG A 160 -20.86 23.48 2.29
N ILE A 161 -22.18 23.46 2.49
CA ILE A 161 -23.06 22.38 1.99
C ILE A 161 -22.96 22.30 0.46
N GLN A 162 -23.04 23.43 -0.23
CA GLN A 162 -22.93 23.47 -1.69
C GLN A 162 -21.56 22.98 -2.18
N ALA A 163 -20.46 23.37 -1.52
CA ALA A 163 -19.12 22.92 -1.87
C ALA A 163 -18.97 21.40 -1.69
N GLU A 164 -19.51 20.84 -0.61
CA GLU A 164 -19.51 19.40 -0.37
C GLU A 164 -20.30 18.63 -1.42
N ILE A 165 -21.51 19.11 -1.76
CA ILE A 165 -22.36 18.50 -2.80
C ILE A 165 -21.66 18.53 -4.16
N ARG A 166 -21.13 19.69 -4.56
CA ARG A 166 -20.38 19.83 -5.83
C ARG A 166 -19.20 18.86 -5.86
N GLY A 167 -18.45 18.77 -4.76
CA GLY A 167 -17.33 17.83 -4.63
C GLY A 167 -17.76 16.37 -4.70
N PHE A 168 -18.88 16.01 -4.06
CA PHE A 168 -19.44 14.66 -4.10
C PHE A 168 -19.84 14.26 -5.52
N LEU A 169 -20.56 15.15 -6.23
CA LEU A 169 -20.97 14.92 -7.61
C LEU A 169 -19.76 14.73 -8.54
N ALA A 170 -18.74 15.59 -8.43
CA ALA A 170 -17.52 15.47 -9.22
C ALA A 170 -16.81 14.12 -8.98
N ARG A 171 -16.67 13.71 -7.71
CA ARG A 171 -16.06 12.41 -7.37
C ARG A 171 -16.87 11.24 -7.90
N LYS A 172 -18.20 11.29 -7.81
CA LYS A 172 -19.10 10.26 -8.34
C LYS A 172 -18.96 10.14 -9.86
N GLN A 173 -18.87 11.26 -10.57
CA GLN A 173 -18.67 11.26 -12.02
C GLN A 173 -17.32 10.65 -12.41
N VAL A 174 -16.23 11.04 -11.74
CA VAL A 174 -14.90 10.45 -12.00
C VAL A 174 -14.90 8.95 -11.73
N GLN A 175 -15.57 8.50 -10.68
CA GLN A 175 -15.68 7.08 -10.36
C GLN A 175 -16.42 6.31 -11.46
N HIS A 176 -17.55 6.85 -11.95
CA HIS A 176 -18.29 6.26 -13.06
C HIS A 176 -17.44 6.14 -14.34
N MET A 177 -16.74 7.22 -14.72
CA MET A 177 -15.85 7.20 -15.90
C MET A 177 -14.74 6.16 -15.78
N LYS A 178 -14.20 5.95 -14.57
CA LYS A 178 -13.21 4.90 -14.31
C LYS A 178 -13.79 3.50 -14.48
N GLU A 179 -15.01 3.26 -14.02
CA GLU A 179 -15.68 1.97 -14.18
C GLU A 179 -15.99 1.67 -15.66
N GLU A 180 -16.48 2.66 -16.40
CA GLU A 180 -16.72 2.56 -17.85
C GLU A 180 -15.43 2.29 -18.63
N SER A 181 -14.35 3.04 -18.33
CA SER A 181 -13.06 2.82 -18.98
C SER A 181 -12.45 1.46 -18.64
N ALA A 182 -12.58 0.99 -17.40
CA ALA A 182 -12.09 -0.34 -17.00
C ALA A 182 -12.86 -1.47 -17.70
N THR A 183 -14.19 -1.36 -17.78
CA THR A 183 -15.01 -2.35 -18.48
C THR A 183 -14.74 -2.36 -19.99
N ALA A 184 -14.57 -1.20 -20.61
CA ALA A 184 -14.18 -1.09 -22.02
C ALA A 184 -12.79 -1.69 -22.27
N ALA A 185 -11.80 -1.36 -21.44
CA ALA A 185 -10.45 -1.91 -21.53
C ALA A 185 -10.47 -3.44 -21.42
N THR A 186 -11.23 -4.00 -20.49
CA THR A 186 -11.38 -5.45 -20.32
C THR A 186 -11.97 -6.11 -21.57
N LYS A 187 -13.00 -5.51 -22.18
CA LYS A 187 -13.60 -6.01 -23.44
C LYS A 187 -12.60 -6.01 -24.59
N ILE A 188 -11.84 -4.93 -24.75
CA ILE A 188 -10.79 -4.80 -25.78
C ILE A 188 -9.71 -5.85 -25.57
N GLN A 189 -9.20 -5.97 -24.34
CA GLN A 189 -8.17 -6.95 -23.98
C GLN A 189 -8.64 -8.39 -24.24
N ALA A 190 -9.88 -8.73 -23.89
CA ALA A 190 -10.46 -10.04 -24.16
C ALA A 190 -10.55 -10.34 -25.66
N HIS A 191 -11.01 -9.38 -26.47
CA HIS A 191 -11.06 -9.52 -27.93
C HIS A 191 -9.67 -9.73 -28.54
N ILE A 192 -8.69 -8.93 -28.13
CA ILE A 192 -7.30 -9.04 -28.60
C ILE A 192 -6.71 -10.41 -28.22
N ARG A 193 -6.82 -10.82 -26.96
CA ARG A 193 -6.32 -12.14 -26.51
C ARG A 193 -6.98 -13.28 -27.28
N GLY A 194 -8.30 -13.21 -27.50
CA GLY A 194 -9.03 -14.20 -28.29
C GLY A 194 -8.61 -14.23 -29.75
N PHE A 195 -8.41 -13.06 -30.37
CA PHE A 195 -7.92 -12.95 -31.75
C PHE A 195 -6.52 -13.55 -31.90
N LEU A 196 -5.59 -13.19 -31.01
CA LEU A 196 -4.23 -13.73 -31.02
C LEU A 196 -4.23 -15.26 -30.87
N THR A 197 -5.07 -15.79 -29.98
CA THR A 197 -5.21 -17.24 -29.78
C THR A 197 -5.73 -17.93 -31.06
N ARG A 198 -6.79 -17.40 -31.68
CA ARG A 198 -7.32 -17.94 -32.94
C ARG A 198 -6.30 -17.87 -34.06
N LYS A 199 -5.60 -16.74 -34.21
CA LYS A 199 -4.54 -16.58 -35.22
C LYS A 199 -3.44 -17.63 -35.03
N HIS A 200 -2.99 -17.86 -33.79
CA HIS A 200 -1.97 -18.86 -33.48
C HIS A 200 -2.43 -20.30 -33.74
N LEU A 201 -3.71 -20.62 -33.47
CA LEU A 201 -4.27 -21.93 -33.79
C LEU A 201 -4.44 -22.14 -35.29
N ASP A 202 -4.75 -21.08 -36.04
CA ASP A 202 -4.80 -21.07 -37.52
C ASP A 202 -3.40 -21.33 -38.11
N GLU A 203 -2.39 -20.58 -37.64
CA GLU A 203 -0.98 -20.74 -38.03
C GLU A 203 -0.46 -22.16 -37.73
N LYS A 204 -0.99 -22.83 -36.69
CA LYS A 204 -0.66 -24.21 -36.33
C LYS A 204 -1.51 -25.27 -37.05
N GLY A 205 -2.46 -24.87 -37.90
CA GLY A 205 -3.37 -25.80 -38.61
C GLY A 205 -4.35 -26.54 -37.71
N LEU A 206 -4.59 -26.06 -36.48
CA LEU A 206 -5.45 -26.69 -35.48
C LEU A 206 -6.89 -26.16 -35.52
N LEU A 207 -7.20 -25.17 -36.36
CA LEU A 207 -8.57 -24.70 -36.59
C LEU A 207 -9.23 -25.45 -37.75
N SER A 208 -10.33 -26.15 -37.45
CA SER A 208 -11.16 -26.77 -38.48
C SER A 208 -11.98 -25.69 -39.21
N PRO A 209 -12.04 -25.68 -40.55
CA PRO A 209 -12.81 -24.69 -41.31
C PRO A 209 -14.31 -25.02 -41.26
N SER A 210 -15.02 -24.58 -40.22
CA SER A 210 -16.46 -24.27 -40.32
C SER A 210 -17.01 -23.66 -39.03
N ARG A 211 -17.21 -22.35 -39.04
CA ARG A 211 -18.51 -21.77 -38.70
C ARG A 211 -18.61 -20.42 -39.39
N SER A 212 -19.34 -20.47 -40.50
CA SER A 212 -19.58 -19.41 -41.46
C SER A 212 -19.92 -18.08 -40.82
N ARG A 213 -19.37 -17.04 -41.45
CA ARG A 213 -19.85 -15.67 -41.43
C ARG A 213 -21.38 -15.69 -41.68
N SER A 214 -22.19 -15.63 -40.63
CA SER A 214 -23.61 -15.29 -40.79
C SER A 214 -23.70 -13.78 -40.98
N SER A 215 -23.76 -13.37 -42.25
CA SER A 215 -24.18 -12.03 -42.66
C SER A 215 -25.63 -11.81 -42.18
N ILE A 216 -25.80 -11.21 -41.02
CA ILE A 216 -27.09 -10.62 -40.63
C ILE A 216 -27.13 -9.24 -41.26
N HIS A 217 -27.52 -9.20 -42.52
CA HIS A 217 -27.99 -8.00 -43.18
C HIS A 217 -29.48 -7.87 -42.80
N SER A 218 -29.79 -7.09 -41.76
CA SER A 218 -31.16 -6.69 -41.46
C SER A 218 -31.37 -5.28 -42.00
N SER A 219 -31.95 -5.20 -43.19
CA SER A 219 -32.42 -3.97 -43.81
C SER A 219 -33.75 -3.52 -43.20
N ARG A 220 -33.85 -2.20 -42.91
CA ARG A 220 -35.08 -1.37 -42.83
C ARG A 220 -36.03 -1.69 -41.65
N SER A 221 -36.60 -0.71 -40.95
CA SER A 221 -37.21 0.51 -41.46
C SER A 221 -37.12 1.67 -40.47
N ASP A 222 -36.94 2.87 -41.03
CA ASP A 222 -37.42 4.11 -40.42
C ASP A 222 -38.91 3.94 -40.08
N ASP A 223 -39.29 4.32 -38.86
CA ASP A 223 -40.55 5.04 -38.67
C ASP A 223 -40.35 6.06 -37.55
N LEU A 224 -40.74 7.26 -37.92
CA LEU A 224 -40.88 8.46 -37.13
C LEU A 224 -41.88 8.18 -36.01
N ASP A 225 -41.64 8.76 -34.83
CA ASP A 225 -42.64 9.69 -34.29
C ASP A 225 -42.10 10.44 -33.08
N ALA A 226 -42.24 11.75 -33.20
CA ALA A 226 -42.15 12.71 -32.12
C ALA A 226 -43.41 12.60 -31.25
N HIS A 227 -43.24 12.73 -29.93
CA HIS A 227 -43.97 13.69 -29.09
C HIS A 227 -43.37 13.72 -27.68
#